data_AF-A0A385PZE7-F1
#
_entry.id   AF-A0A385PZE7-F1
#
_cell.length_a   1.000
_cell.length_b   1.000
_cell.length_c   1.000
_cell.angle_alpha   90.00
_cell.angle_beta   90.00
_cell.angle_gamma   90.00
#
_symmetry.space_group_name_H-M   'P 1'
#
loop_
_entity.id
_entity.type
_entity.pdbx_description
1 polymer ?
#
loop_
_entity_poly.entity_id
_entity_poly.type
_entity_poly.pdbx_seq_one_letter_code
_entity_poly.pdbx_strand_id
1 'polypeptide(L)'
;MDERYDLYENNIEDIGISYDLNKNTDVKSFSWALGIFYILVLYGCITYTIMGISKTEKGTLIYILVNMALFVILMIFLVIQIVEAFREAKRSNIDYFIKGYLFYKYTLLPSTLFFVLVSLIIFIGGLGISLAAFVVPPMLFAVPAFLVLAFILPIVLLTVSFVVSLPGLVFAIFIISMSKKQKGMSIGGVVWHIICQMIIIVDIIDGLYILGHYWKRGKIASIVTGICASMIILATVIWANAV
;
A
#
# COMPACT_ATOMS: atom_id res chain seq x y z
N MET A 1 17.65 0.25 54.77
CA MET A 1 17.19 0.29 53.37
C MET A 1 18.37 -0.18 52.53
N ASP A 2 18.93 -1.37 52.75
CA ASP A 2 18.46 -2.76 52.66
C ASP A 2 18.43 -3.29 51.21
N GLU A 3 19.65 -3.52 50.71
CA GLU A 3 20.07 -4.12 49.43
C GLU A 3 19.36 -5.45 49.10
N ARG A 4 18.76 -6.10 50.11
CA ARG A 4 17.93 -7.30 49.92
C ARG A 4 16.56 -7.02 49.30
N TYR A 5 16.02 -5.81 49.43
CA TYR A 5 14.77 -5.43 48.77
C TYR A 5 14.97 -5.22 47.26
N ASP A 6 16.06 -4.55 46.87
CA ASP A 6 16.38 -4.31 45.46
C ASP A 6 16.67 -5.62 44.70
N LEU A 7 17.24 -6.62 45.38
CA LEU A 7 17.51 -7.94 44.80
C LEU A 7 16.23 -8.80 44.66
N TYR A 8 15.24 -8.56 45.53
CA TYR A 8 13.94 -9.24 45.45
C TYR A 8 13.06 -8.64 44.35
N GLU A 9 13.07 -7.32 44.21
CA GLU A 9 12.29 -6.60 43.19
C GLU A 9 12.80 -6.89 41.77
N ASN A 10 14.12 -6.89 41.56
CA ASN A 10 14.71 -7.27 40.27
C ASN A 10 14.39 -8.73 39.88
N ASN A 11 14.43 -9.66 40.84
CA ASN A 11 14.08 -11.05 40.56
C ASN A 11 12.59 -11.23 40.24
N ILE A 12 11.69 -10.47 40.86
CA ILE A 12 10.25 -10.53 40.55
C ILE A 12 9.96 -9.89 39.20
N GLU A 13 10.66 -8.81 38.82
CA GLU A 13 10.57 -8.22 37.47
C GLU A 13 11.06 -9.20 36.40
N ASP A 14 12.22 -9.85 36.60
CA ASP A 14 12.75 -10.84 35.65
C ASP A 14 11.86 -12.10 35.55
N ILE A 15 11.26 -12.54 36.66
CA ILE A 15 10.29 -13.64 36.68
C ILE A 15 9.00 -13.21 35.95
N GLY A 16 8.52 -11.99 36.15
CA GLY A 16 7.36 -11.43 35.45
C GLY A 16 7.59 -11.30 33.94
N ILE A 17 8.75 -10.81 33.54
CA ILE A 17 9.19 -10.71 32.14
C ILE A 17 9.32 -12.10 31.51
N SER A 18 9.91 -13.06 32.21
CA SER A 18 10.08 -14.43 31.70
C SER A 18 8.74 -15.19 31.59
N TYR A 19 7.80 -14.96 32.50
CA TYR A 19 6.46 -15.55 32.42
C TYR A 19 5.63 -14.96 31.27
N ASP A 20 5.76 -13.66 31.00
CA ASP A 20 5.10 -12.99 29.87
C ASP A 20 5.79 -13.30 28.52
N LEU A 21 7.09 -13.60 28.53
CA LEU A 21 7.83 -14.16 27.38
C LEU A 21 7.39 -15.59 27.07
N ASN A 22 7.19 -16.42 28.09
CA ASN A 22 6.83 -17.83 27.94
C ASN A 22 5.37 -18.00 27.47
N LYS A 23 4.45 -17.14 27.94
CA LYS A 23 3.04 -17.12 27.50
C LYS A 23 2.84 -16.58 26.08
N ASN A 24 3.85 -15.93 25.49
CA ASN A 24 3.85 -15.42 24.11
C ASN A 24 4.57 -16.34 23.10
N THR A 25 4.82 -17.61 23.41
CA THR A 25 5.47 -18.54 22.47
C THR A 25 4.52 -19.17 21.44
N ASP A 26 3.29 -18.66 21.30
CA ASP A 26 2.51 -18.88 20.09
C ASP A 26 2.85 -17.77 19.10
N VAL A 27 3.89 -17.99 18.29
CA VAL A 27 4.30 -17.09 17.20
C VAL A 27 3.15 -17.03 16.21
N LYS A 28 2.23 -16.07 16.41
CA LYS A 28 1.08 -15.91 15.54
C LYS A 28 1.59 -15.58 14.14
N SER A 29 1.37 -16.51 13.22
CA SER A 29 1.78 -16.37 11.82
C SER A 29 1.04 -15.20 11.18
N PHE A 30 1.64 -14.64 10.12
CA PHE A 30 1.01 -13.61 9.30
C PHE A 30 -0.43 -14.02 8.96
N SER A 31 -1.40 -13.16 9.26
CA SER A 31 -2.81 -13.45 8.98
C SER A 31 -3.08 -13.30 7.49
N TRP A 32 -2.66 -14.31 6.73
CA TRP A 32 -2.84 -14.39 5.27
C TRP A 32 -4.29 -14.17 4.87
N ALA A 33 -5.23 -14.65 5.68
CA ALA A 33 -6.66 -14.49 5.44
C ALA A 33 -7.06 -13.01 5.35
N LEU A 34 -6.64 -12.16 6.30
CA LEU A 34 -6.99 -10.74 6.31
C LEU A 34 -6.44 -10.00 5.08
N GLY A 35 -5.20 -10.32 4.70
CA GLY A 35 -4.60 -9.76 3.49
C GLY A 35 -5.36 -10.17 2.23
N ILE A 36 -5.69 -11.45 2.08
CA ILE A 36 -6.46 -11.97 0.93
C ILE A 36 -7.86 -11.33 0.87
N PHE A 37 -8.56 -11.20 2.00
CA PHE A 37 -9.87 -10.54 2.04
C PHE A 37 -9.78 -9.07 1.63
N TYR A 38 -8.79 -8.32 2.12
CA TYR A 38 -8.58 -6.94 1.71
C TYR A 38 -8.39 -6.81 0.19
N ILE A 39 -7.57 -7.68 -0.40
CA ILE A 39 -7.32 -7.72 -1.84
C ILE A 39 -8.62 -8.04 -2.59
N LEU A 40 -9.38 -9.03 -2.14
CA LEU A 40 -10.63 -9.44 -2.78
C LEU A 40 -11.65 -8.28 -2.79
N VAL A 41 -11.77 -7.57 -1.65
CA VAL A 41 -12.64 -6.38 -1.54
C VAL A 41 -12.13 -5.26 -2.44
N LEU A 42 -10.83 -4.99 -2.48
CA LEU A 42 -10.22 -3.95 -3.33
C LEU A 42 -10.48 -4.19 -4.82
N TYR A 43 -10.12 -5.38 -5.33
CA TYR A 43 -10.36 -5.71 -6.73
C TYR A 43 -11.86 -5.84 -7.04
N GLY A 44 -12.68 -6.25 -6.06
CA GLY A 44 -14.13 -6.19 -6.14
C GLY A 44 -14.65 -4.76 -6.34
N CYS A 45 -14.13 -3.77 -5.60
CA CYS A 45 -14.47 -2.35 -5.77
C CYS A 45 -14.11 -1.87 -7.18
N ILE A 46 -12.90 -2.17 -7.64
CA ILE A 46 -12.40 -1.71 -8.94
C ILE A 46 -13.25 -2.28 -10.08
N THR A 47 -13.47 -3.60 -10.08
CA THR A 47 -14.25 -4.28 -11.11
C THR A 47 -15.71 -3.83 -11.11
N TYR A 48 -16.32 -3.70 -9.93
CA TYR A 48 -17.69 -3.19 -9.80
C TYR A 48 -17.82 -1.75 -10.32
N THR A 49 -16.82 -0.91 -10.05
CA THR A 49 -16.79 0.48 -10.55
C THR A 49 -16.76 0.52 -12.08
N ILE A 50 -15.85 -0.25 -12.70
CA ILE A 50 -15.70 -0.33 -14.17
C ILE A 50 -16.97 -0.86 -14.84
N MET A 51 -17.58 -1.91 -14.27
CA MET A 51 -18.84 -2.46 -14.79
C MET A 51 -20.00 -1.46 -14.68
N GLY A 52 -20.03 -0.64 -13.61
CA GLY A 52 -21.06 0.37 -13.42
C GLY A 52 -21.02 1.50 -14.43
N ILE A 53 -19.83 1.96 -14.83
CA ILE A 53 -19.63 3.03 -15.83
C ILE A 53 -20.20 2.61 -17.20
N SER A 54 -20.16 1.32 -17.55
CA SER A 54 -20.60 0.83 -18.86
C SER A 54 -22.11 0.55 -18.99
N LYS A 55 -22.86 0.48 -17.89
CA LYS A 55 -24.27 0.03 -17.88
C LYS A 55 -25.25 1.05 -17.30
N THR A 56 -24.87 2.32 -17.22
CA THR A 56 -25.61 3.33 -16.42
C THR A 56 -26.84 3.89 -17.14
N GLU A 57 -27.92 3.11 -17.21
CA GLU A 57 -29.26 3.64 -17.58
C GLU A 57 -30.35 3.32 -16.54
N LYS A 58 -30.16 2.32 -15.66
CA LYS A 58 -31.12 1.98 -14.59
C LYS A 58 -30.39 1.57 -13.31
N GLY A 59 -30.76 2.17 -12.17
CA GLY A 59 -30.29 1.73 -10.83
C GLY A 59 -29.10 2.49 -10.22
N THR A 60 -28.83 3.74 -10.64
CA THR A 60 -27.71 4.58 -10.15
C THR A 60 -27.63 4.65 -8.62
N LEU A 61 -28.76 4.71 -7.92
CA LEU A 61 -28.80 4.73 -6.45
C LEU A 61 -28.25 3.45 -5.82
N ILE A 62 -28.66 2.28 -6.33
CA ILE A 62 -28.18 0.98 -5.84
C ILE A 62 -26.67 0.86 -6.10
N TYR A 63 -26.22 1.28 -7.28
CA TYR A 63 -24.79 1.31 -7.61
C TYR A 63 -23.97 2.18 -6.66
N ILE A 64 -24.41 3.41 -6.37
CA ILE A 64 -23.73 4.31 -5.43
C ILE A 64 -23.71 3.68 -4.02
N LEU A 65 -24.83 3.12 -3.57
CA LEU A 65 -24.98 2.57 -2.22
C LEU A 65 -24.10 1.33 -2.00
N VAL A 66 -23.99 0.45 -3.00
CA VAL A 66 -23.08 -0.70 -2.98
C VAL A 66 -21.61 -0.25 -2.96
N ASN A 67 -21.22 0.73 -3.79
CA ASN A 67 -19.86 1.26 -3.76
C ASN A 67 -19.50 1.91 -2.41
N MET A 68 -20.44 2.64 -1.82
CA MET A 68 -20.25 3.25 -0.49
C MET A 68 -20.06 2.17 0.58
N ALA A 69 -20.87 1.11 0.57
CA ALA A 69 -20.74 0.00 1.50
C ALA A 69 -19.39 -0.73 1.32
N LEU A 70 -18.99 -1.03 0.09
CA LEU A 70 -17.70 -1.66 -0.22
C LEU A 70 -16.51 -0.80 0.23
N PHE A 71 -16.59 0.53 0.06
CA PHE A 71 -15.57 1.47 0.52
C PHE A 71 -15.45 1.45 2.05
N VAL A 72 -16.57 1.45 2.78
CA VAL A 72 -16.56 1.35 4.25
C VAL A 72 -15.91 0.04 4.70
N ILE A 73 -16.25 -1.08 4.07
CA ILE A 73 -15.65 -2.40 4.36
C ILE A 73 -14.13 -2.35 4.12
N LEU A 74 -13.69 -1.76 3.01
CA LEU A 74 -12.27 -1.59 2.69
C LEU A 74 -11.53 -0.79 3.76
N MET A 75 -12.12 0.32 4.23
CA MET A 75 -11.55 1.14 5.30
C MET A 75 -11.45 0.39 6.63
N ILE A 76 -12.45 -0.42 6.98
CA ILE A 76 -12.41 -1.27 8.20
C ILE A 76 -11.24 -2.26 8.11
N PHE A 77 -11.08 -2.96 6.98
CA PHE A 77 -9.96 -3.88 6.78
C PHE A 77 -8.61 -3.18 6.83
N LEU A 78 -8.51 -1.97 6.28
CA LEU A 78 -7.28 -1.16 6.33
C LEU A 78 -6.91 -0.83 7.78
N VAL A 79 -7.87 -0.36 8.58
CA VAL A 79 -7.64 -0.04 10.00
C VAL A 79 -7.23 -1.30 10.78
N ILE A 80 -7.89 -2.44 10.56
CA ILE A 80 -7.55 -3.70 11.23
C ILE A 80 -6.10 -4.11 10.92
N GLN A 81 -5.66 -4.00 9.66
CA GLN A 81 -4.28 -4.34 9.27
C GLN A 81 -3.25 -3.44 9.94
N ILE A 82 -3.52 -2.13 9.98
CA ILE A 82 -2.63 -1.17 10.66
C ILE A 82 -2.54 -1.52 12.14
N VAL A 83 -3.67 -1.75 12.81
CA VAL A 83 -3.71 -2.12 14.24
C VAL A 83 -2.96 -3.43 14.49
N GLU A 84 -3.13 -4.44 13.64
CA GLU A 84 -2.42 -5.71 13.80
C GLU A 84 -0.91 -5.54 13.58
N ALA A 85 -0.48 -4.73 12.60
CA ALA A 85 0.93 -4.39 12.41
C ALA A 85 1.53 -3.71 13.66
N PHE A 86 0.81 -2.76 14.27
CA PHE A 86 1.24 -2.13 15.54
C PHE A 86 1.30 -3.13 16.70
N ARG A 87 0.36 -4.07 16.79
CA ARG A 87 0.35 -5.10 17.85
C ARG A 87 1.57 -6.01 17.73
N GLU A 88 1.85 -6.52 16.54
CA GLU A 88 3.02 -7.39 16.32
C GLU A 88 4.34 -6.60 16.38
N ALA A 89 4.31 -5.27 16.25
CA ALA A 89 5.51 -4.44 16.39
C ALA A 89 6.05 -4.45 17.82
N LYS A 90 5.17 -4.61 18.81
CA LYS A 90 5.55 -4.82 20.22
C LYS A 90 6.30 -6.15 20.42
N ARG A 91 6.02 -7.15 19.59
CA ARG A 91 6.62 -8.49 19.66
C ARG A 91 7.90 -8.65 18.85
N SER A 92 8.33 -7.61 18.13
CA SER A 92 9.58 -7.57 17.35
C SER A 92 9.78 -8.74 16.36
N ASN A 93 8.70 -9.35 15.87
CA ASN A 93 8.79 -10.47 14.93
C ASN A 93 9.04 -9.97 13.50
N ILE A 94 10.30 -9.94 13.08
CA ILE A 94 10.67 -9.46 11.75
C ILE A 94 10.19 -10.36 10.61
N ASP A 95 10.13 -11.67 10.81
CA ASP A 95 9.67 -12.58 9.76
C ASP A 95 8.20 -12.34 9.41
N TYR A 96 7.38 -11.92 10.38
CA TYR A 96 6.01 -11.44 10.15
C TYR A 96 5.99 -10.17 9.28
N PHE A 97 6.80 -9.17 9.64
CA PHE A 97 6.85 -7.90 8.91
C PHE A 97 7.36 -8.06 7.49
N ILE A 98 8.41 -8.86 7.28
CA ILE A 98 8.98 -9.12 5.96
C ILE A 98 7.95 -9.79 5.06
N LYS A 99 7.24 -10.82 5.55
CA LYS A 99 6.22 -11.52 4.78
C LYS A 99 5.03 -10.61 4.45
N GLY A 100 4.54 -9.86 5.43
CA GLY A 100 3.44 -8.92 5.23
C GLY A 100 3.79 -7.79 4.28
N TYR A 101 4.97 -7.20 4.43
CA TYR A 101 5.49 -6.17 3.54
C TYR A 101 5.53 -6.65 2.09
N LEU A 102 6.14 -7.82 1.85
CA LEU A 102 6.23 -8.39 0.51
C LEU A 102 4.83 -8.65 -0.05
N PHE A 103 3.96 -9.28 0.72
CA PHE A 103 2.60 -9.60 0.28
C PHE A 103 1.82 -8.35 -0.14
N TYR A 104 1.72 -7.35 0.74
CA TYR A 104 0.97 -6.13 0.42
C TYR A 104 1.60 -5.36 -0.73
N LYS A 105 2.92 -5.24 -0.77
CA LYS A 105 3.58 -4.46 -1.81
C LYS A 105 3.43 -5.11 -3.19
N TYR A 106 3.47 -6.43 -3.31
CA TYR A 106 3.25 -7.09 -4.60
C TYR A 106 1.81 -7.09 -5.05
N THR A 107 0.87 -7.42 -4.15
CA THR A 107 -0.51 -7.59 -4.60
C THR A 107 -1.22 -6.26 -4.83
N LEU A 108 -0.78 -5.19 -4.17
CA LEU A 108 -1.33 -3.85 -4.34
C LEU A 108 -0.66 -3.07 -5.48
N LEU A 109 0.52 -3.49 -5.95
CA LEU A 109 1.26 -2.81 -7.01
C LEU A 109 0.45 -2.65 -8.31
N PRO A 110 -0.21 -3.69 -8.86
CA PRO A 110 -1.00 -3.52 -10.08
C PRO A 110 -2.14 -2.50 -9.92
N SER A 111 -2.83 -2.52 -8.78
CA SER A 111 -3.91 -1.57 -8.45
C SER A 111 -3.37 -0.14 -8.31
N THR A 112 -2.28 0.04 -7.58
CA THR A 112 -1.65 1.33 -7.34
C THR A 112 -1.16 1.96 -8.65
N LEU A 113 -0.49 1.16 -9.50
CA LEU A 113 -0.06 1.58 -10.84
C LEU A 113 -1.24 1.91 -11.74
N PHE A 114 -2.32 1.12 -11.69
CA PHE A 114 -3.53 1.39 -12.46
C PHE A 114 -4.09 2.79 -12.16
N PHE A 115 -4.26 3.14 -10.88
CA PHE A 115 -4.74 4.47 -10.50
C PHE A 115 -3.78 5.60 -10.90
N VAL A 116 -2.46 5.40 -10.76
CA VAL A 116 -1.45 6.39 -11.18
C VAL A 116 -1.48 6.61 -12.69
N LEU A 117 -1.56 5.53 -13.48
CA LEU A 117 -1.60 5.60 -14.93
C LEU A 117 -2.89 6.28 -15.42
N VAL A 118 -4.05 5.89 -14.89
CA VAL A 118 -5.33 6.50 -15.24
C VAL A 118 -5.32 7.99 -14.87
N SER A 119 -4.79 8.34 -13.69
CA SER A 119 -4.60 9.72 -13.27
C SER A 119 -3.74 10.51 -14.27
N LEU A 120 -2.61 9.96 -14.71
CA LEU A 120 -1.71 10.61 -15.66
C LEU A 120 -2.36 10.78 -17.04
N ILE A 121 -3.09 9.77 -17.53
CA ILE A 121 -3.83 9.82 -18.79
C ILE A 121 -4.90 10.92 -18.74
N ILE A 122 -5.66 11.01 -17.65
CA ILE A 122 -6.69 12.05 -17.48
C ILE A 122 -6.05 13.44 -17.39
N PHE A 123 -4.93 13.57 -16.69
CA PHE A 123 -4.21 14.84 -16.58
C PHE A 123 -3.71 15.33 -17.94
N ILE A 124 -2.96 14.48 -18.66
CA ILE A 124 -2.39 14.82 -19.98
C ILE A 124 -3.51 15.01 -21.01
N GLY A 125 -4.50 14.11 -21.03
CA GLY A 125 -5.63 14.19 -21.95
C GLY A 125 -6.48 15.42 -21.70
N GLY A 126 -6.80 15.73 -20.44
CA GLY A 126 -7.56 16.91 -20.06
C GLY A 126 -6.84 18.22 -20.38
N LEU A 127 -5.52 18.29 -20.16
CA LEU A 127 -4.70 19.42 -20.60
C LEU A 127 -4.66 19.54 -22.12
N GLY A 128 -4.47 18.43 -22.84
CA GLY A 128 -4.44 18.40 -24.30
C GLY A 128 -5.75 18.88 -24.93
N ILE A 129 -6.89 18.39 -24.43
CA ILE A 129 -8.23 18.82 -24.88
C ILE A 129 -8.44 20.30 -24.57
N SER A 130 -8.02 20.77 -23.40
CA SER A 130 -8.14 22.18 -23.02
C SER A 130 -7.33 23.10 -23.94
N LEU A 131 -6.13 22.68 -24.35
CA LEU A 131 -5.30 23.41 -25.33
C LEU A 131 -5.92 23.39 -26.73
N ALA A 132 -6.43 22.23 -27.19
CA ALA A 132 -7.10 22.11 -28.48
C ALA A 132 -8.37 22.97 -28.56
N ALA A 133 -9.10 23.09 -27.44
CA ALA A 133 -10.31 23.90 -27.35
C ALA A 133 -10.08 25.42 -27.51
N PHE A 134 -8.84 25.91 -27.34
CA PHE A 134 -8.51 27.32 -27.69
C PHE A 134 -8.55 27.60 -29.20
N VAL A 135 -8.40 26.56 -30.04
CA VAL A 135 -8.42 26.69 -31.50
C VAL A 135 -9.86 26.66 -32.05
N VAL A 136 -10.82 26.17 -31.25
CA VAL A 136 -12.22 25.98 -31.65
C VAL A 136 -13.11 26.95 -30.85
N PRO A 137 -13.54 28.09 -31.42
CA PRO A 137 -14.21 29.16 -30.67
C PRO A 137 -15.44 28.73 -29.84
N PRO A 138 -16.31 27.80 -30.29
CA PRO A 138 -17.42 27.31 -29.48
C PRO A 138 -16.98 26.52 -28.23
N MET A 139 -15.82 25.87 -28.28
CA MET A 139 -15.31 24.99 -27.22
C MET A 139 -14.62 25.78 -26.10
N LEU A 140 -14.32 27.05 -26.33
CA LEU A 140 -13.64 27.96 -25.39
C LEU A 140 -14.43 28.17 -24.09
N PHE A 141 -15.76 28.10 -24.16
CA PHE A 141 -16.64 28.14 -22.98
C PHE A 141 -16.54 26.89 -22.10
N ALA A 142 -16.13 25.75 -22.66
CA ALA A 142 -15.99 24.48 -21.94
C ALA A 142 -14.59 24.26 -21.36
N VAL A 143 -13.59 25.07 -21.76
CA VAL A 143 -12.20 24.99 -21.28
C VAL A 143 -12.10 24.99 -19.75
N PRO A 144 -12.80 25.87 -19.00
CA PRO A 144 -12.73 25.85 -17.54
C PRO A 144 -13.18 24.52 -16.94
N ALA A 145 -14.22 23.89 -17.51
CA ALA A 145 -14.72 22.60 -17.04
C ALA A 145 -13.72 21.46 -17.29
N PHE A 146 -13.09 21.43 -18.46
CA PHE A 146 -12.06 20.43 -18.77
C PHE A 146 -10.81 20.60 -17.89
N LEU A 147 -10.38 21.83 -17.62
CA LEU A 147 -9.27 22.09 -16.70
C LEU A 147 -9.59 21.64 -15.28
N VAL A 148 -10.78 21.98 -14.75
CA VAL A 148 -11.20 21.52 -13.42
C VAL A 148 -11.17 20.00 -13.34
N LEU A 149 -11.72 19.30 -14.34
CA LEU A 149 -11.67 17.84 -14.39
C LEU A 149 -10.23 17.31 -14.47
N ALA A 150 -9.38 17.94 -15.29
CA ALA A 150 -7.99 17.57 -15.49
C ALA A 150 -7.13 17.75 -14.23
N PHE A 151 -7.45 18.67 -13.32
CA PHE A 151 -6.71 18.84 -12.08
C PHE A 151 -7.32 18.07 -10.91
N ILE A 152 -8.64 18.15 -10.71
CA ILE A 152 -9.28 17.57 -9.53
C ILE A 152 -9.31 16.04 -9.60
N LEU A 153 -9.70 15.46 -10.74
CA LEU A 153 -9.89 14.02 -10.85
C LEU A 153 -8.56 13.25 -10.68
N PRO A 154 -7.43 13.68 -11.28
CA PRO A 154 -6.12 13.10 -11.00
C PRO A 154 -5.69 13.17 -9.54
N ILE A 155 -5.91 14.29 -8.85
CA ILE A 155 -5.59 14.42 -7.42
C ILE A 155 -6.39 13.40 -6.59
N VAL A 156 -7.68 13.23 -6.88
CA VAL A 156 -8.54 12.24 -6.21
C VAL A 156 -8.03 10.83 -6.45
N LEU A 157 -7.71 10.47 -7.71
CA LEU A 157 -7.20 9.14 -8.06
C LEU A 157 -5.84 8.84 -7.41
N LEU A 158 -4.94 9.82 -7.36
CA LEU A 158 -3.66 9.71 -6.65
C LEU A 158 -3.86 9.50 -5.15
N THR A 159 -4.83 10.21 -4.55
CA THR A 159 -5.17 10.03 -3.13
C THR A 159 -5.66 8.62 -2.86
N VAL A 160 -6.54 8.08 -3.73
CA VAL A 160 -7.02 6.69 -3.62
C VAL A 160 -5.85 5.71 -3.75
N SER A 161 -4.95 5.92 -4.71
CA SER A 161 -3.74 5.10 -4.90
C SER A 161 -2.87 5.06 -3.65
N PHE A 162 -2.67 6.22 -3.02
CA PHE A 162 -1.92 6.33 -1.77
C PHE A 162 -2.62 5.60 -0.62
N VAL A 163 -3.93 5.79 -0.45
CA VAL A 163 -4.73 5.10 0.59
C VAL A 163 -4.65 3.59 0.43
N VAL A 164 -4.77 3.08 -0.79
CA VAL A 164 -4.68 1.64 -1.08
C VAL A 164 -3.31 1.08 -0.69
N SER A 165 -2.24 1.86 -0.88
CA SER A 165 -0.85 1.50 -0.58
C SER A 165 -0.44 1.66 0.88
N LEU A 166 -1.28 2.31 1.72
CA LEU A 166 -0.98 2.59 3.13
C LEU A 166 -0.56 1.36 3.95
N PRO A 167 -1.24 0.19 3.85
CA PRO A 167 -0.81 -0.99 4.61
C PRO A 167 0.64 -1.36 4.28
N GLY A 168 1.00 -1.40 3.00
CA GLY A 168 2.36 -1.69 2.55
C GLY A 168 3.39 -0.72 3.13
N LEU A 169 3.08 0.58 3.17
CA LEU A 169 3.93 1.62 3.73
C LEU A 169 4.13 1.45 5.25
N VAL A 170 3.08 1.13 5.99
CA VAL A 170 3.16 0.87 7.44
C VAL A 170 4.10 -0.29 7.74
N PHE A 171 3.96 -1.41 7.02
CA PHE A 171 4.88 -2.56 7.14
C PHE A 171 6.34 -2.17 6.81
N ALA A 172 6.52 -1.31 5.82
CA ALA A 172 7.82 -0.83 5.35
C ALA A 172 8.56 0.00 6.42
N ILE A 173 7.84 0.93 7.08
CA ILE A 173 8.36 1.73 8.20
C ILE A 173 8.79 0.83 9.37
N PHE A 174 8.02 -0.22 9.67
CA PHE A 174 8.38 -1.17 10.73
C PHE A 174 9.67 -1.94 10.39
N ILE A 175 9.84 -2.39 9.14
CA ILE A 175 11.08 -3.04 8.70
C ILE A 175 12.27 -2.08 8.82
N ILE A 176 12.12 -0.82 8.39
CA ILE A 176 13.17 0.21 8.54
C ILE A 176 13.52 0.42 10.01
N SER A 177 12.49 0.58 10.86
CA SER A 177 12.67 0.81 12.30
C SER A 177 13.38 -0.36 13.00
N MET A 178 13.05 -1.60 12.62
CA MET A 178 13.73 -2.78 13.12
C MET A 178 15.14 -2.92 12.57
N SER A 179 15.37 -2.54 11.31
CA SER A 179 16.72 -2.52 10.71
C SER A 179 17.64 -1.54 11.43
N LYS A 180 17.12 -0.37 11.82
CA LYS A 180 17.84 0.58 12.68
C LYS A 180 18.22 -0.07 14.01
N LYS A 181 17.26 -0.68 14.71
CA LYS A 181 17.46 -1.27 16.05
C LYS A 181 18.40 -2.47 16.04
N GLN A 182 18.29 -3.36 15.05
CA GLN A 182 18.96 -4.66 15.06
C GLN A 182 20.15 -4.79 14.11
N LYS A 183 20.24 -3.94 13.08
CA LYS A 183 21.30 -4.00 12.06
C LYS A 183 22.18 -2.75 12.04
N GLY A 184 21.99 -1.81 12.98
CA GLY A 184 22.84 -0.63 13.14
C GLY A 184 22.69 0.40 12.03
N MET A 185 21.53 0.46 11.36
CA MET A 185 21.29 1.44 10.30
C MET A 185 21.36 2.87 10.84
N SER A 186 22.08 3.76 10.15
CA SER A 186 22.24 5.15 10.57
C SER A 186 20.91 5.92 10.50
N ILE A 187 20.77 6.98 11.30
CA ILE A 187 19.56 7.82 11.31
C ILE A 187 19.35 8.48 9.93
N GLY A 188 20.44 8.90 9.26
CA GLY A 188 20.37 9.43 7.90
C GLY A 188 19.84 8.41 6.90
N GLY A 189 20.29 7.14 7.00
CA GLY A 189 19.79 6.05 6.17
C GLY A 189 18.30 5.76 6.41
N VAL A 190 17.84 5.85 7.66
CA VAL A 190 16.41 5.70 8.00
C VAL A 190 15.55 6.75 7.29
N VAL A 191 15.94 8.02 7.36
CA VAL A 191 15.20 9.11 6.72
C VAL A 191 15.19 8.94 5.21
N TRP A 192 16.33 8.58 4.62
CA TRP A 192 16.45 8.32 3.18
C TRP A 192 15.49 7.22 2.72
N HIS A 193 15.49 6.08 3.40
CA HIS A 193 14.60 4.95 3.08
C HIS A 193 13.11 5.31 3.24
N ILE A 194 12.75 6.12 4.26
CA ILE A 194 11.36 6.60 4.41
C ILE A 194 10.95 7.50 3.24
N ILE A 195 11.84 8.40 2.79
CA ILE A 195 11.56 9.28 1.63
C ILE A 195 11.43 8.43 0.37
N CYS A 196 12.32 7.47 0.15
CA CYS A 196 12.25 6.55 -0.98
C CYS A 196 10.94 5.73 -0.99
N GLN A 197 10.42 5.36 0.19
CA GLN A 197 9.16 4.63 0.31
C GLN A 197 7.90 5.44 -0.03
N MET A 198 7.99 6.78 -0.02
CA MET A 198 6.87 7.65 -0.45
C MET A 198 6.74 7.74 -1.97
N ILE A 199 7.80 7.42 -2.70
CA ILE A 199 7.83 7.51 -4.16
C ILE A 199 7.45 6.14 -4.74
N ILE A 200 6.25 6.03 -5.31
CA ILE A 200 5.63 4.77 -5.82
C ILE A 200 6.53 3.93 -6.74
N ILE A 201 7.48 4.55 -7.45
CA ILE A 201 8.39 3.80 -8.35
C ILE A 201 9.65 3.34 -7.60
N VAL A 202 10.16 4.19 -6.70
CA VAL A 202 11.42 3.97 -5.99
C VAL A 202 11.21 3.04 -4.80
N ASP A 203 10.00 3.04 -4.23
CA ASP A 203 9.66 2.31 -3.01
C ASP A 203 9.90 0.79 -3.12
N ILE A 204 9.69 0.19 -4.28
CA ILE A 204 9.90 -1.24 -4.55
C ILE A 204 11.40 -1.55 -4.54
N ILE A 205 12.18 -0.74 -5.27
CA ILE A 205 13.64 -0.91 -5.39
C ILE A 205 14.29 -0.73 -4.02
N ASP A 206 13.91 0.33 -3.31
CA ASP A 206 14.42 0.64 -1.98
C ASP A 206 14.07 -0.46 -0.96
N GLY A 207 12.82 -0.91 -1.00
CA GLY A 207 12.34 -2.05 -0.22
C GLY A 207 13.13 -3.33 -0.43
N LEU A 208 13.37 -3.68 -1.69
CA LEU A 208 14.16 -4.84 -2.09
C LEU A 208 15.61 -4.71 -1.64
N TYR A 209 16.19 -3.51 -1.75
CA TYR A 209 17.53 -3.22 -1.27
C TYR A 209 17.64 -3.45 0.24
N ILE A 210 16.71 -2.92 1.04
CA ILE A 210 16.71 -3.14 2.51
C ILE A 210 16.63 -4.64 2.84
N LEU A 211 15.72 -5.35 2.17
CA LEU A 211 15.48 -6.77 2.41
C LEU A 211 16.66 -7.66 1.98
N GLY A 212 17.33 -7.29 0.89
CA GLY A 212 18.50 -7.98 0.36
C GLY A 212 19.75 -7.72 1.19
N HIS A 213 20.05 -6.44 1.44
CA HIS A 213 21.26 -6.01 2.11
C HIS A 213 21.26 -6.31 3.61
N TYR A 214 20.19 -5.94 4.33
CA TYR A 214 20.14 -6.06 5.80
C TYR A 214 19.57 -7.40 6.29
N TRP A 215 18.64 -8.00 5.53
CA TRP A 215 17.90 -9.20 5.95
C TRP A 215 18.20 -10.45 5.14
N LYS A 216 18.99 -10.35 4.06
CA LYS A 216 19.31 -11.47 3.14
C LYS A 216 18.08 -12.24 2.62
N ARG A 217 16.90 -11.60 2.59
CA ARG A 217 15.59 -12.22 2.26
C ARG A 217 14.92 -11.63 1.00
N GLY A 218 15.64 -10.82 0.20
CA GLY A 218 15.11 -10.14 -1.00
C GLY A 218 15.15 -10.90 -2.33
N LYS A 219 15.78 -12.08 -2.41
CA LYS A 219 16.06 -12.75 -3.71
C LYS A 219 14.78 -13.21 -4.44
N ILE A 220 13.85 -13.82 -3.71
CA ILE A 220 12.58 -14.32 -4.27
C ILE A 220 11.65 -13.15 -4.63
N ALA A 221 11.67 -12.11 -3.79
CA ALA A 221 10.92 -10.88 -3.97
C ALA A 221 11.27 -10.16 -5.29
N SER A 222 12.57 -10.00 -5.56
CA SER A 222 13.06 -9.37 -6.79
C SER A 222 12.64 -10.12 -8.05
N ILE A 223 12.63 -11.45 -8.03
CA ILE A 223 12.20 -12.29 -9.16
C ILE A 223 10.70 -12.10 -9.42
N VAL A 224 9.88 -12.10 -8.37
CA VAL A 224 8.43 -11.88 -8.47
C VAL A 224 8.11 -10.47 -8.99
N THR A 225 8.88 -9.46 -8.57
CA THR A 225 8.76 -8.09 -9.10
C THR A 225 9.00 -8.03 -10.60
N GLY A 226 10.07 -8.68 -11.06
CA GLY A 226 10.41 -8.75 -12.49
C GLY A 226 9.32 -9.46 -13.32
N ILE A 227 8.72 -10.51 -12.77
CA ILE A 227 7.63 -11.24 -13.43
C ILE A 227 6.33 -10.41 -13.48
N CYS A 228 5.97 -9.72 -12.40
CA CYS A 228 4.78 -8.87 -12.41
C CYS A 228 4.92 -7.69 -13.38
N ALA A 229 6.08 -7.03 -13.39
CA ALA A 229 6.35 -5.94 -14.32
C ALA A 229 6.31 -6.42 -15.78
N SER A 230 6.87 -7.59 -16.08
CA SER A 230 6.83 -8.15 -17.44
C SER A 230 5.42 -8.55 -17.87
N MET A 231 4.58 -9.09 -16.98
CA MET A 231 3.18 -9.40 -17.27
C MET A 231 2.35 -8.15 -17.59
N ILE A 232 2.55 -7.05 -16.86
CA ILE A 232 1.85 -5.79 -17.12
C ILE A 232 2.24 -5.24 -18.50
N ILE A 233 3.53 -5.25 -18.84
CA ILE A 233 4.02 -4.81 -20.15
C ILE A 233 3.40 -5.67 -21.27
N LEU A 234 3.41 -7.00 -21.12
CA LEU A 234 2.80 -7.91 -22.09
C LEU A 234 1.29 -7.65 -22.26
N ALA A 235 0.55 -7.45 -21.17
CA ALA A 235 -0.87 -7.13 -21.23
C ALA A 235 -1.14 -5.81 -21.97
N THR A 236 -0.32 -4.78 -21.74
CA THR A 236 -0.44 -3.49 -22.46
C THR A 236 -0.12 -3.61 -23.95
N VAL A 237 0.90 -4.39 -24.32
CA VAL A 237 1.27 -4.63 -25.73
C VAL A 237 0.18 -5.43 -26.46
N ILE A 238 -0.37 -6.45 -25.81
CA ILE A 238 -1.45 -7.27 -26.38
C ILE A 238 -2.71 -6.42 -26.58
N TRP A 239 -3.07 -5.59 -25.60
CA TRP A 239 -4.23 -4.71 -25.71
C TRP A 239 -4.04 -3.65 -26.80
N ALA A 240 -2.85 -3.06 -26.92
CA ALA A 240 -2.53 -2.08 -27.97
C ALA A 240 -2.54 -2.67 -29.40
N ASN A 241 -2.25 -3.95 -29.56
CA ASN A 241 -2.33 -4.65 -30.86
C ASN A 241 -3.73 -5.22 -31.18
N ALA A 242 -4.65 -5.22 -30.21
CA ALA A 242 -6.01 -5.71 -30.37
C ALA A 242 -7.04 -4.60 -30.68
N VAL A 243 -6.62 -3.33 -30.61
CA VAL A 243 -7.37 -2.12 -31.00
C VAL A 243 -6.86 -1.63 -32.35
#